data_AF-A0A7V4FG14-F1
#
_entry.id   AF-A0A7V4FG14-F1
#
_cell.length_a   1.000
_cell.length_b   1.000
_cell.length_c   1.000
_cell.angle_alpha   90.00
_cell.angle_beta   90.00
_cell.angle_gamma   90.00
#
_symmetry.space_group_name_H-M   'P 1'
#
loop_
_entity.id
_entity.type
_entity.pdbx_description
1 polymer ?
#
loop_
_entity_poly.entity_id
_entity_poly.type
_entity_poly.pdbx_seq_one_letter_code
_entity_poly.pdbx_strand_id
1 'polypeptide(L)'
;MTFLDVLIPLFILIVAIIQAIRGRAGMGKPLFEMVAFILAVVLANRFKEGLSSLIKLDVYWTFLITFIILLIILLYLAYLLFNITEWSLGNLDSFFSFLFGIAIGWVICFVVIKFLYLKYTEESEIGFLLSSSKMANEIYYFKTYNKIMELLYKAKLGPEVEEIPNP
;
A
#
# COMPACT_ATOMS: atom_id res chain seq x y z
N MET A 1 21.07 7.73 -8.27
CA MET A 1 20.44 6.42 -8.02
C MET A 1 20.86 6.03 -6.62
N THR A 2 19.92 6.03 -5.67
CA THR A 2 20.21 5.72 -4.26
C THR A 2 20.05 4.22 -4.02
N PHE A 3 20.59 3.71 -2.92
CA PHE A 3 20.39 2.31 -2.51
C PHE A 3 18.90 1.94 -2.37
N LEU A 4 18.06 2.90 -1.93
CA LEU A 4 16.61 2.71 -1.83
C LEU A 4 15.95 2.49 -3.20
N ASP A 5 16.47 3.09 -4.27
CA ASP A 5 15.94 2.91 -5.63
C ASP A 5 16.08 1.46 -6.13
N VAL A 6 16.98 0.67 -5.55
CA VAL A 6 17.16 -0.76 -5.86
C VAL A 6 16.48 -1.64 -4.82
N LEU A 7 16.61 -1.29 -3.53
CA LEU A 7 16.06 -2.08 -2.45
C LEU A 7 14.53 -2.17 -2.51
N ILE A 8 13.85 -1.05 -2.79
CA ILE A 8 12.39 -1.00 -2.78
C ILE A 8 11.80 -1.93 -3.87
N PRO A 9 12.17 -1.84 -5.16
CA PRO A 9 11.64 -2.75 -6.18
C PRO A 9 12.02 -4.21 -5.91
N LEU A 10 13.24 -4.46 -5.41
CA LEU A 10 13.68 -5.81 -5.05
C LEU A 10 12.80 -6.41 -3.95
N PHE A 11 12.48 -5.63 -2.91
CA PHE A 11 11.59 -6.07 -1.84
C PHE A 11 10.17 -6.36 -2.37
N ILE A 12 9.62 -5.46 -3.19
CA ILE A 12 8.31 -5.66 -3.82
C ILE A 12 8.30 -6.95 -4.65
N LEU A 13 9.36 -7.20 -5.42
CA LEU A 13 9.50 -8.41 -6.22
C LEU A 13 9.54 -9.68 -5.35
N ILE A 14 10.27 -9.66 -4.23
CA ILE A 14 10.34 -10.78 -3.29
C ILE A 14 8.94 -11.08 -2.72
N VAL A 15 8.20 -10.05 -2.28
CA VAL A 15 6.83 -10.22 -1.78
C VAL A 15 5.92 -10.79 -2.88
N ALA A 16 6.04 -10.30 -4.11
CA ALA A 16 5.28 -10.78 -5.25
C ALA A 16 5.55 -12.27 -5.55
N ILE A 17 6.81 -12.70 -5.51
CA ILE A 17 7.20 -14.10 -5.71
C ILE A 17 6.62 -14.99 -4.58
N ILE A 18 6.73 -14.56 -3.33
CA ILE A 18 6.17 -15.30 -2.18
C ILE A 18 4.67 -15.50 -2.37
N GLN A 19 3.95 -14.45 -2.79
CA GLN A 19 2.51 -14.54 -3.01
C GLN A 19 2.16 -15.38 -4.24
N ALA A 20 2.95 -15.35 -5.31
CA ALA A 20 2.77 -16.23 -6.47
C ALA A 20 2.86 -17.71 -6.10
N ILE A 21 3.79 -18.06 -5.20
CA ILE A 21 3.96 -19.43 -4.70
C ILE A 21 2.79 -19.82 -3.80
N ARG A 22 2.39 -18.95 -2.86
CA ARG A 22 1.24 -19.18 -1.96
C ARG A 22 -0.08 -19.29 -2.70
N GLY A 23 -0.20 -18.55 -3.81
CA GLY A 23 -1.37 -18.53 -4.68
C GLY A 23 -1.65 -19.84 -5.42
N ARG A 24 -0.72 -20.80 -5.45
CA ARG A 24 -0.95 -22.11 -6.10
C ARG A 24 -2.13 -22.89 -5.52
N ALA A 25 -2.52 -22.58 -4.28
CA ALA A 25 -3.68 -23.15 -3.60
C ALA A 25 -4.98 -22.32 -3.76
N GLY A 26 -4.98 -21.30 -4.63
CA GLY A 26 -6.08 -20.38 -4.86
C GLY A 26 -5.65 -18.92 -4.76
N MET A 27 -6.01 -18.10 -5.75
CA MET A 27 -5.69 -16.67 -5.75
C MET A 27 -6.51 -15.83 -4.77
N GLY A 28 -7.64 -16.36 -4.29
CA GLY A 28 -8.55 -15.63 -3.41
C GLY A 28 -7.86 -15.16 -2.12
N LYS A 29 -6.94 -15.95 -1.59
CA LYS A 29 -6.22 -15.59 -0.35
C LYS A 29 -5.33 -14.36 -0.55
N PRO A 30 -4.37 -14.33 -1.49
CA PRO A 30 -3.61 -13.12 -1.79
C PRO A 30 -4.47 -11.90 -2.15
N LEU A 31 -5.61 -12.09 -2.82
CA LEU A 31 -6.55 -11.01 -3.11
C LEU A 31 -7.14 -10.39 -1.83
N PHE A 32 -7.69 -11.22 -0.94
CA PHE A 32 -8.28 -10.71 0.31
C PHE A 32 -7.20 -10.12 1.25
N GLU A 33 -6.01 -10.72 1.28
CA GLU A 33 -4.85 -10.14 1.98
C GLU A 33 -4.51 -8.75 1.41
N MET A 34 -4.44 -8.59 0.09
CA MET A 34 -4.19 -7.30 -0.55
C MET A 34 -5.23 -6.25 -0.14
N VAL A 35 -6.51 -6.59 -0.18
CA VAL A 35 -7.59 -5.69 0.27
C VAL A 35 -7.43 -5.33 1.76
N ALA A 36 -7.10 -6.31 2.61
CA ALA A 36 -6.84 -6.09 4.03
C ALA A 36 -5.68 -5.11 4.26
N PHE A 37 -4.56 -5.25 3.54
CA PHE A 37 -3.43 -4.33 3.59
C PHE A 37 -3.83 -2.91 3.19
N ILE A 38 -4.54 -2.74 2.07
CA ILE A 38 -4.99 -1.43 1.59
C ILE A 38 -5.93 -0.77 2.61
N LEU A 39 -6.95 -1.50 3.08
CA LEU A 39 -7.91 -0.99 4.05
C LEU A 39 -7.24 -0.62 5.38
N ALA A 40 -6.31 -1.45 5.88
CA ALA A 40 -5.57 -1.16 7.10
C ALA A 40 -4.81 0.17 7.00
N VAL A 41 -4.12 0.42 5.87
CA VAL A 41 -3.39 1.67 5.65
C VAL A 41 -4.34 2.86 5.55
N VAL A 42 -5.42 2.74 4.81
CA VAL A 42 -6.41 3.82 4.63
C VAL A 42 -7.02 4.20 5.98
N LEU A 43 -7.46 3.22 6.76
CA LEU A 43 -8.06 3.45 8.08
C LEU A 43 -7.03 3.99 9.08
N ALA A 44 -5.82 3.44 9.12
CA ALA A 44 -4.76 3.96 9.97
C ALA A 44 -4.43 5.42 9.64
N ASN A 45 -4.35 5.77 8.35
CA ASN A 45 -4.11 7.15 7.95
C ASN A 45 -5.28 8.09 8.31
N ARG A 46 -6.52 7.61 8.22
CA ARG A 46 -7.72 8.39 8.55
C ARG A 46 -7.84 8.66 10.06
N PHE A 47 -7.49 7.70 10.91
CA PHE A 47 -7.72 7.79 12.35
C PHE A 47 -6.50 8.21 13.17
N LYS A 48 -5.29 8.26 12.60
CA LYS A 48 -4.05 8.54 13.36
C LYS A 48 -4.11 9.82 14.20
N GLU A 49 -4.70 10.91 13.70
CA GLU A 49 -4.74 12.20 14.42
C GLU A 49 -5.74 12.17 15.58
N GLY A 50 -6.95 11.65 15.34
CA GLY A 50 -7.97 11.49 16.37
C GLY A 50 -7.54 10.51 17.47
N LEU A 51 -6.87 9.42 17.11
CA LEU A 51 -6.33 8.48 18.10
C LEU A 51 -5.11 9.03 18.84
N SER A 52 -4.26 9.81 18.16
CA SER A 52 -3.07 10.42 18.77
C SER A 52 -3.46 11.40 19.88
N SER A 53 -4.50 12.22 19.68
CA SER A 53 -4.99 13.15 20.69
C SER A 53 -5.64 12.45 21.88
N LEU A 54 -6.32 11.32 21.66
CA LEU A 54 -6.94 10.52 22.73
C LEU A 54 -5.91 9.77 23.58
N ILE A 55 -4.89 9.18 22.95
CA ILE A 55 -3.91 8.30 23.62
C ILE A 55 -2.68 9.10 24.10
N LYS A 56 -2.55 10.37 23.68
CA LYS A 56 -1.40 11.27 23.95
C LYS A 56 -0.07 10.67 23.49
N LEU A 57 -0.07 10.13 22.29
CA LEU A 57 1.04 9.40 21.71
C LEU A 57 1.38 10.01 20.35
N ASP A 58 2.66 10.06 19.98
CA ASP A 58 3.09 10.73 18.74
C ASP A 58 2.41 10.14 17.50
N VAL A 59 2.01 11.01 16.58
CA VAL A 59 1.22 10.65 15.39
C VAL A 59 1.85 9.52 14.57
N TYR A 60 3.19 9.48 14.47
CA TYR A 60 3.89 8.44 13.71
C TYR A 60 3.78 7.06 14.36
N TRP A 61 3.87 6.98 15.69
CA TRP A 61 3.67 5.74 16.42
C TRP A 61 2.20 5.34 16.44
N THR A 62 1.28 6.28 16.61
CA THR A 62 -0.17 6.00 16.52
C THR A 62 -0.52 5.41 15.15
N PHE A 63 -0.04 6.01 14.06
CA PHE A 63 -0.23 5.47 12.71
C PHE A 63 0.26 4.02 12.59
N LEU A 64 1.48 3.74 13.05
CA LEU A 64 2.08 2.40 12.95
C LEU A 64 1.30 1.36 13.78
N ILE A 65 0.98 1.69 15.03
CA ILE A 65 0.25 0.79 15.94
C ILE A 65 -1.16 0.52 15.40
N THR A 66 -1.88 1.56 15.00
CA THR A 66 -3.22 1.42 14.40
C THR A 66 -3.17 0.58 13.14
N PHE A 67 -2.18 0.79 12.27
CA PHE A 67 -1.99 -0.04 11.07
C PHE A 67 -1.80 -1.52 11.44
N ILE A 68 -0.89 -1.84 12.38
CA ILE A 68 -0.61 -3.23 12.77
C ILE A 68 -1.86 -3.89 13.36
N ILE A 69 -2.57 -3.21 14.26
CA ILE A 69 -3.79 -3.76 14.89
C ILE A 69 -4.87 -4.02 13.84
N LEU A 70 -5.15 -3.04 12.98
CA LEU A 70 -6.16 -3.19 11.93
C LEU A 70 -5.76 -4.25 10.91
N LEU A 71 -4.48 -4.33 10.55
CA LEU A 71 -3.97 -5.33 9.64
C LEU A 71 -4.18 -6.75 10.19
N ILE A 72 -3.87 -7.00 11.46
CA ILE A 72 -4.07 -8.32 12.08
C ILE A 72 -5.56 -8.71 12.03
N ILE A 73 -6.46 -7.79 12.39
CA ILE A 73 -7.91 -8.02 12.37
C ILE A 73 -8.39 -8.31 10.94
N LEU A 74 -7.96 -7.49 9.97
CA LEU A 74 -8.38 -7.62 8.57
C LEU A 74 -7.78 -8.86 7.90
N LEU A 75 -6.56 -9.27 8.24
CA LEU A 75 -5.96 -10.51 7.76
C LEU A 75 -6.70 -11.74 8.31
N TYR A 76 -7.15 -11.68 9.57
CA TYR A 76 -7.99 -12.73 10.13
C TYR A 76 -9.34 -12.81 9.38
N LEU A 77 -9.97 -11.68 9.09
CA LEU A 77 -11.18 -11.64 8.26
C LEU A 77 -10.94 -12.13 6.83
N ALA A 78 -9.82 -11.75 6.21
CA ALA A 78 -9.41 -12.23 4.88
C ALA A 78 -9.25 -13.77 4.86
N TYR A 79 -8.67 -14.33 5.91
CA TYR A 79 -8.56 -15.78 6.09
C TYR A 79 -9.93 -16.46 6.16
N LEU A 80 -10.86 -15.92 6.96
CA LEU A 80 -12.23 -16.45 7.04
C LEU A 80 -12.96 -16.36 5.70
N LEU A 81 -12.88 -15.21 5.02
CA LEU A 81 -13.50 -14.99 3.72
C LEU A 81 -12.97 -15.96 2.66
N PHE A 82 -11.66 -16.21 2.67
CA PHE A 82 -11.05 -17.20 1.77
C PHE A 82 -11.59 -18.60 2.03
N ASN A 83 -11.64 -19.04 3.30
CA ASN A 83 -12.12 -20.38 3.63
C ASN A 83 -13.62 -20.59 3.33
N ILE A 84 -14.40 -19.52 3.24
CA ILE A 84 -15.82 -19.59 2.87
C ILE A 84 -15.99 -19.61 1.34
N THR A 85 -15.17 -18.86 0.61
CA THR A 85 -15.35 -18.64 -0.84
C THR A 85 -14.52 -19.59 -1.69
N GLU A 86 -13.38 -20.07 -1.19
CA GLU A 86 -12.41 -20.93 -1.88
C GLU A 86 -12.08 -20.46 -3.31
N TRP A 87 -12.04 -19.14 -3.52
CA TRP A 87 -11.99 -18.58 -4.87
C TRP A 87 -10.67 -18.89 -5.58
N SER A 88 -10.77 -19.54 -6.74
CA SER A 88 -9.68 -19.94 -7.63
C SER A 88 -10.06 -19.74 -9.11
N LEU A 89 -9.07 -19.40 -9.93
CA LEU A 89 -9.08 -19.42 -11.40
C LEU A 89 -8.21 -20.56 -11.97
N GLY A 90 -7.84 -21.53 -11.14
CA GLY A 90 -6.98 -22.65 -11.51
C GLY A 90 -5.59 -22.20 -11.96
N ASN A 91 -5.26 -22.42 -13.23
CA ASN A 91 -3.91 -22.19 -13.77
C ASN A 91 -3.45 -20.73 -13.71
N LEU A 92 -4.38 -19.77 -13.65
CA LEU A 92 -4.06 -18.35 -13.56
C LEU A 92 -3.79 -17.88 -12.13
N ASP A 93 -3.96 -18.75 -11.13
CA ASP A 93 -3.90 -18.34 -9.73
C ASP A 93 -2.54 -17.77 -9.33
N SER A 94 -1.45 -18.41 -9.75
CA SER A 94 -0.09 -17.93 -9.49
C SER A 94 0.18 -16.57 -10.15
N PHE A 95 -0.35 -16.33 -11.36
CA PHE A 95 -0.17 -15.06 -12.07
C PHE A 95 -0.89 -13.92 -11.35
N PHE A 96 -2.18 -14.08 -11.01
CA PHE A 96 -2.90 -13.04 -10.28
C PHE A 96 -2.36 -12.85 -8.86
N SER A 97 -1.96 -13.93 -8.19
CA SER A 97 -1.33 -13.83 -6.87
C SER A 97 0.00 -13.08 -6.89
N PHE A 98 0.77 -13.20 -7.99
CA PHE A 98 1.95 -12.38 -8.21
C PHE A 98 1.57 -10.89 -8.28
N LEU A 99 0.55 -10.53 -9.07
CA LEU A 99 0.07 -9.14 -9.20
C LEU A 99 -0.43 -8.57 -7.86
N PHE A 100 -1.22 -9.35 -7.11
CA PHE A 100 -1.66 -8.95 -5.77
C PHE A 100 -0.49 -8.82 -4.80
N GLY A 101 0.54 -9.67 -4.94
CA GLY A 101 1.76 -9.56 -4.17
C GLY A 101 2.59 -8.31 -4.48
N ILE A 102 2.60 -7.82 -5.73
CA ILE A 102 3.16 -6.51 -6.07
C ILE A 102 2.43 -5.41 -5.29
N ALA A 103 1.09 -5.44 -5.31
CA ALA A 103 0.28 -4.45 -4.58
C ALA A 103 0.53 -4.50 -3.06
N ILE A 104 0.58 -5.70 -2.45
CA ILE A 104 0.91 -5.86 -1.03
C ILE A 104 2.31 -5.31 -0.73
N GLY A 105 3.31 -5.68 -1.53
CA GLY A 105 4.68 -5.19 -1.38
C GLY A 105 4.75 -3.66 -1.45
N TRP A 106 4.01 -3.07 -2.39
CA TRP A 106 3.89 -1.62 -2.53
C TRP A 106 3.29 -0.96 -1.28
N VAL A 107 2.21 -1.52 -0.75
CA VAL A 107 1.56 -1.02 0.47
C VAL A 107 2.51 -1.11 1.67
N ILE A 108 3.25 -2.20 1.83
CA ILE A 108 4.25 -2.35 2.90
C ILE A 108 5.34 -1.27 2.77
N CYS A 109 5.91 -1.10 1.57
CA CYS A 109 6.90 -0.04 1.33
C CYS A 109 6.33 1.34 1.62
N PHE A 110 5.09 1.61 1.21
CA PHE A 110 4.39 2.87 1.50
C PHE A 110 4.27 3.12 2.99
N VAL A 111 3.87 2.14 3.79
CA VAL A 111 3.76 2.26 5.25
C VAL A 111 5.11 2.60 5.87
N VAL A 112 6.16 1.89 5.48
CA VAL A 112 7.51 2.12 6.01
C VAL A 112 8.00 3.52 5.64
N ILE A 113 7.91 3.90 4.37
CA ILE A 113 8.33 5.22 3.90
C ILE A 113 7.52 6.32 4.60
N LYS A 114 6.21 6.15 4.73
CA LYS A 114 5.34 7.11 5.41
C LYS A 114 5.66 7.26 6.89
N PHE A 115 5.93 6.15 7.58
CA PHE A 115 6.40 6.19 8.96
C PHE A 115 7.70 6.97 9.09
N LEU A 116 8.67 6.73 8.19
CA LEU A 116 9.94 7.45 8.19
C LEU A 116 9.76 8.95 7.91
N TYR A 117 8.91 9.34 6.95
CA TYR A 117 8.59 10.75 6.70
C TYR A 117 7.88 11.44 7.86
N LEU A 118 7.07 10.72 8.64
CA LEU A 118 6.43 11.28 9.83
C LEU A 118 7.41 11.41 11.01
N LYS A 119 8.43 10.56 11.07
CA LYS A 119 9.39 10.51 12.18
C LYS A 119 10.62 11.41 11.96
N TYR A 120 11.10 11.51 10.72
CA TYR A 120 12.35 12.17 10.38
C TYR A 120 12.09 13.43 9.56
N THR A 121 12.75 14.52 9.94
CA THR A 121 12.76 15.77 9.19
C THR A 121 13.77 15.70 8.03
N GLU A 122 13.64 16.61 7.06
CA GLU A 122 14.54 16.70 5.90
C GLU A 122 16.01 16.99 6.27
N GLU A 123 16.24 17.59 7.44
CA GLU A 123 17.59 17.89 7.96
C GLU A 123 18.33 16.64 8.46
N SER A 124 17.62 15.53 8.68
CA SER A 124 18.24 14.27 9.09
C SER A 124 18.82 13.52 7.89
N GLU A 125 19.89 12.75 8.09
CA GLU A 125 20.50 11.92 7.03
C GLU A 125 19.48 10.98 6.37
N ILE A 126 18.57 10.41 7.17
CA ILE A 126 17.50 9.52 6.69
C ILE A 126 16.47 10.31 5.87
N GLY A 127 16.07 11.50 6.32
CA GLY A 127 15.17 12.38 5.57
C GLY A 127 15.75 12.77 4.21
N PHE A 128 17.04 13.10 4.16
CA PHE A 128 17.75 13.38 2.92
C PHE A 128 17.83 12.16 1.98
N LEU A 129 18.09 10.96 2.52
CA LEU A 129 18.08 9.72 1.72
C LEU A 129 16.70 9.41 1.13
N LEU A 130 15.62 9.70 1.87
CA LEU A 130 14.25 9.51 1.40
C LEU A 130 13.86 10.52 0.33
N SER A 131 14.17 11.81 0.55
CA SER A 131 13.84 12.88 -0.39
C SER A 131 14.64 12.79 -1.70
N SER A 132 15.87 12.25 -1.65
CA SER A 132 16.72 12.04 -2.82
C SER A 132 16.40 10.76 -3.62
N SER A 133 15.69 9.78 -3.03
CA SER A 133 15.29 8.56 -3.73
C SER A 133 14.10 8.81 -4.66
N LYS A 134 14.25 8.44 -5.94
CA LYS A 134 13.15 8.52 -6.91
C LYS A 134 12.05 7.52 -6.55
N MET A 135 12.43 6.32 -6.14
CA MET A 135 11.46 5.27 -5.83
C MET A 135 10.69 5.57 -4.54
N ALA A 136 11.35 6.06 -3.49
CA ALA A 136 10.65 6.43 -2.26
C ALA A 136 9.63 7.56 -2.50
N ASN A 137 10.02 8.56 -3.30
CA ASN A 137 9.13 9.63 -3.73
C ASN A 137 7.96 9.12 -4.59
N GLU A 138 8.21 8.18 -5.50
CA GLU A 138 7.17 7.60 -6.34
C GLU A 138 6.15 6.82 -5.49
N ILE A 139 6.62 6.01 -4.54
CA ILE A 139 5.71 5.27 -3.64
C ILE A 139 4.89 6.22 -2.78
N TYR A 140 5.51 7.25 -2.22
CA TYR A 140 4.83 8.14 -1.28
C TYR A 140 3.85 9.10 -1.97
N TYR A 141 4.25 9.70 -3.09
CA TYR A 141 3.48 10.73 -3.78
C TYR A 141 2.71 10.21 -5.02
N PHE A 142 3.01 9.00 -5.51
CA PHE A 142 2.40 8.41 -6.69
C PHE A 142 2.45 9.33 -7.93
N LYS A 143 3.58 10.04 -8.11
CA LYS A 143 3.73 11.10 -9.11
C LYS A 143 3.51 10.59 -10.53
N THR A 144 3.96 9.37 -10.85
CA THR A 144 3.84 8.80 -12.19
C THR A 144 2.39 8.45 -12.50
N TYR A 145 1.63 7.89 -11.55
CA TYR A 145 0.20 7.67 -11.73
C TYR A 145 -0.56 8.98 -11.95
N ASN A 146 -0.28 10.00 -11.12
CA ASN A 146 -0.93 11.31 -11.28
C ASN A 146 -0.65 11.92 -12.66
N LYS A 147 0.59 11.78 -13.16
CA LYS A 147 0.95 12.21 -14.53
C LYS A 147 0.25 11.39 -15.61
N ILE A 148 0.14 10.07 -15.45
CA ILE A 148 -0.58 9.20 -16.40
C ILE A 148 -2.07 9.58 -16.42
N MET A 149 -2.68 9.79 -15.25
CA MET A 149 -4.06 10.24 -15.15
C MET A 149 -4.25 11.62 -15.79
N GLU A 150 -3.34 12.56 -15.54
CA GLU A 150 -3.36 13.88 -16.20
C GLU A 150 -3.28 13.75 -17.73
N LEU A 151 -2.44 12.85 -18.26
CA LEU A 151 -2.37 12.56 -19.70
C LEU A 151 -3.67 11.94 -20.22
N LEU A 152 -4.27 11.00 -19.49
CA LEU A 152 -5.56 10.40 -19.84
C LEU A 152 -6.68 11.43 -19.85
N TYR A 153 -6.71 12.35 -18.88
CA TYR A 153 -7.65 13.47 -18.85
C TYR A 153 -7.43 14.42 -20.05
N LYS A 154 -6.18 14.78 -20.35
CA LYS A 154 -5.84 15.58 -21.55
C LYS A 154 -6.25 14.89 -22.86
N ALA A 155 -6.18 13.57 -22.90
CA ALA A 155 -6.60 12.76 -24.03
C ALA A 155 -8.13 12.53 -24.10
N LYS A 156 -8.92 13.07 -23.15
CA LYS A 156 -10.37 12.81 -23.00
C LYS A 156 -10.71 11.32 -22.81
N LEU A 157 -9.79 10.56 -22.23
CA LEU A 157 -9.97 9.15 -21.87
C LEU A 157 -10.12 8.95 -20.35
N GLY A 158 -10.09 10.04 -19.58
CA GLY A 158 -10.39 10.01 -18.15
C GLY A 158 -11.89 9.88 -17.89
N PRO A 159 -12.30 9.35 -16.72
CA PRO A 159 -13.71 9.31 -16.33
C PRO A 159 -14.28 10.73 -16.27
N GLU A 160 -15.47 10.94 -16.83
CA GLU A 160 -16.17 12.22 -16.74
C GLU A 160 -16.42 12.52 -15.26
N VAL A 161 -15.74 13.53 -14.73
CA VAL A 161 -16.02 14.03 -13.40
C VAL A 161 -17.28 14.87 -13.55
N GLU A 162 -18.43 14.31 -13.16
CA GLU A 162 -19.65 15.12 -13.00
C GLU A 162 -19.32 16.24 -12.01
N GLU A 163 -19.29 17.48 -12.51
CA GLU A 163 -19.17 18.66 -11.67
C GLU A 163 -20.32 18.64 -10.68
N ILE A 164 -20.03 18.37 -9.41
CA ILE A 164 -21.00 18.53 -8.34
C ILE A 164 -21.38 20.01 -8.36
N PRO A 165 -22.65 20.38 -8.63
CA PRO A 165 -23.05 21.77 -8.65
C PRO A 165 -22.71 22.38 -7.29
N ASN A 166 -21.89 23.44 -7.30
CA ASN A 166 -21.60 24.21 -6.09
C ASN A 166 -22.93 24.69 -5.50
N PRO A 167 -23.24 24.36 -4.23
CA PRO A 167 -24.39 24.92 -3.54
C PRO A 167 -24.23 26.43 -3.30
#